data_AF-A0A1B9YKT6-F1
#
_entry.id   AF-A0A1B9YKT6-F1
#
_cell.length_a   1.000
_cell.length_b   1.000
_cell.length_c   1.000
_cell.angle_alpha   90.00
_cell.angle_beta   90.00
_cell.angle_gamma   90.00
#
_symmetry.space_group_name_H-M   'P 1'
#
loop_
_entity.id
_entity.type
_entity.pdbx_description
1 polymer ?
#
loop_
_entity_poly.entity_id
_entity_poly.type
_entity_poly.pdbx_seq_one_letter_code
_entity_poly.pdbx_strand_id
1 'polypeptide(L)'
;MRRLRFGSALAGALGCLALSVAVCAALWPHAREAGAILAAQDDPATLSDIQINSALRANQALVASHIEAALAEGDSDLANSFLELARDKRIGVSDELSKRVSDAVTEAGSASHLAKRFATGFVVGNADDVASLSGTVAGDLFVYGDIRDVVREGKHLATGEDVDRLVLGLATVGLAVTAATYVSVGGVGPLRAGLSMVKSARKVGRLGEGLTQWAGRSAREVVDAPVLQQAVAKGSVLRPGQTIGAIKAAFRAEKAGALVRLAKDVGRVGEKAGTRGALDALRIAQGPKDIARAARLAESKGGQTRAILKVLGRGALLLATGAFNLTMWVFGALLALFGFLSSIKATTERATQAWLRRKKARRLRKEAAAACLPAAPALAGAAARG
;
A
#
# COMPACT_ATOMS: atom_id res chain seq x y z
N MET A 1 -27.58 51.75 24.65
CA MET A 1 -27.46 50.27 24.72
C MET A 1 -27.83 49.48 23.45
N ARG A 2 -28.72 49.93 22.55
CA ARG A 2 -29.16 49.15 21.37
C ARG A 2 -28.19 49.06 20.17
N ARG A 3 -27.21 49.96 20.03
CA ARG A 3 -26.21 49.93 18.93
C ARG A 3 -25.13 48.86 19.12
N LEU A 4 -24.78 48.52 20.37
CA LEU A 4 -23.74 47.53 20.70
C LEU A 4 -24.15 46.09 20.35
N ARG A 5 -25.43 45.74 20.48
CA ARG A 5 -25.96 44.39 20.15
C ARG A 5 -25.97 44.05 18.65
N PHE A 6 -25.97 45.06 17.77
CA PHE A 6 -25.90 44.84 16.32
C PHE A 6 -24.45 44.68 15.83
N GLY A 7 -23.50 45.35 16.48
CA GLY A 7 -22.07 45.19 16.19
C GLY A 7 -21.57 43.79 16.53
N SER A 8 -21.97 43.25 17.69
CA SER A 8 -21.55 41.91 18.14
C SER A 8 -22.10 40.78 17.26
N ALA A 9 -23.33 40.88 16.76
CA ALA A 9 -23.94 39.85 15.92
C ALA A 9 -23.40 39.83 14.47
N LEU A 10 -23.06 40.99 13.92
CA LEU A 10 -22.44 41.11 12.60
C LEU A 10 -20.94 40.72 12.66
N ALA A 11 -20.26 41.08 13.75
CA ALA A 11 -18.90 40.64 14.04
C ALA A 11 -18.82 39.12 14.22
N GLY A 12 -19.82 38.48 14.85
CA GLY A 12 -19.89 37.03 14.96
C GLY A 12 -20.05 36.31 13.62
N ALA A 13 -20.86 36.86 12.69
CA ALA A 13 -21.05 36.29 11.36
C ALA A 13 -19.79 36.44 10.48
N LEU A 14 -19.17 37.63 10.49
CA LEU A 14 -17.89 37.87 9.82
C LEU A 14 -16.75 37.04 10.42
N GLY A 15 -16.76 36.84 11.74
CA GLY A 15 -15.81 35.96 12.45
C GLY A 15 -15.94 34.51 12.01
N CYS A 16 -17.16 33.98 11.90
CA CYS A 16 -17.39 32.63 11.38
C CYS A 16 -16.97 32.47 9.91
N LEU A 17 -17.24 33.49 9.07
CA LEU A 17 -16.81 33.50 7.67
C LEU A 17 -15.28 33.48 7.56
N ALA A 18 -14.60 34.37 8.29
CA ALA A 18 -13.14 34.43 8.33
C ALA A 18 -12.52 33.13 8.85
N LEU A 19 -13.10 32.53 9.89
CA LEU A 19 -12.68 31.24 10.43
C LEU A 19 -12.83 30.12 9.38
N SER A 20 -13.96 30.06 8.68
CA SER A 20 -14.19 29.05 7.64
C SER A 20 -13.26 29.20 6.44
N VAL A 21 -12.96 30.44 6.02
CA VAL A 21 -11.98 30.70 4.94
C VAL A 21 -10.57 30.31 5.38
N ALA A 22 -10.18 30.65 6.61
CA ALA A 22 -8.88 30.27 7.18
C ALA A 22 -8.74 28.74 7.30
N VAL A 23 -9.79 28.04 7.73
CA VAL A 23 -9.82 26.58 7.77
C VAL A 23 -9.73 26.00 6.36
N CYS A 24 -10.52 26.48 5.38
CA CYS A 24 -10.43 26.00 4.00
C CYS A 24 -9.03 26.22 3.38
N ALA A 25 -8.39 27.36 3.65
CA ALA A 25 -7.03 27.62 3.20
C ALA A 25 -5.99 26.67 3.84
N ALA A 26 -6.15 26.36 5.13
CA ALA A 26 -5.29 25.41 5.83
C ALA A 26 -5.50 23.95 5.39
N LEU A 27 -6.74 23.58 5.05
CA LEU A 27 -7.09 22.24 4.58
C LEU A 27 -6.75 22.02 3.08
N TRP A 28 -6.64 23.09 2.28
CA TRP A 28 -6.40 23.03 0.83
C TRP A 28 -5.18 22.19 0.40
N PRO A 29 -3.97 22.37 0.96
CA PRO A 29 -2.81 21.55 0.55
C PRO A 29 -3.03 20.06 0.82
N HIS A 30 -3.61 19.73 1.98
CA HIS A 30 -3.94 18.36 2.36
C HIS A 30 -5.00 17.74 1.44
N ALA A 31 -6.03 18.51 1.06
CA ALA A 31 -7.06 18.08 0.12
C ALA A 31 -6.50 17.82 -1.29
N ARG A 32 -5.51 18.61 -1.72
CA ARG A 32 -4.87 18.44 -3.02
C ARG A 32 -3.98 17.20 -3.07
N GLU A 33 -3.21 16.95 -2.00
CA GLU A 33 -2.41 15.72 -1.86
C GLU A 33 -3.30 14.48 -1.80
N ALA A 34 -4.42 14.57 -1.08
CA ALA A 34 -5.47 13.57 -1.07
C ALA A 34 -6.02 13.24 -2.47
N GLY A 35 -6.33 14.26 -3.26
CA GLY A 35 -6.79 14.10 -4.64
C GLY A 35 -5.74 13.45 -5.54
N ALA A 36 -4.46 13.79 -5.37
CA ALA A 36 -3.36 13.19 -6.13
C ALA A 36 -3.17 11.70 -5.79
N ILE A 37 -3.27 11.33 -4.51
CA ILE A 37 -3.18 9.94 -4.05
C ILE A 37 -4.34 9.10 -4.62
N LEU A 38 -5.56 9.64 -4.59
CA LEU A 38 -6.74 8.99 -5.19
C LEU A 38 -6.62 8.83 -6.70
N ALA A 39 -6.11 9.85 -7.41
CA ALA A 39 -5.90 9.77 -8.85
C ALA A 39 -4.83 8.73 -9.23
N ALA A 40 -3.83 8.51 -8.37
CA ALA A 40 -2.76 7.55 -8.55
C ALA A 40 -3.07 6.14 -8.01
N GLN A 41 -4.31 5.86 -7.60
CA GLN A 41 -4.69 4.63 -6.91
C GLN A 41 -4.33 3.32 -7.64
N ASP A 42 -4.33 3.37 -8.97
CA ASP A 42 -4.09 2.22 -9.85
C ASP A 42 -2.64 2.14 -10.35
N ASP A 43 -1.83 3.16 -10.04
CA ASP A 43 -0.41 3.24 -10.36
C ASP A 43 0.46 3.27 -9.09
N PRO A 44 1.02 2.11 -8.67
CA PRO A 44 1.83 2.02 -7.47
C PRO A 44 3.13 2.83 -7.57
N ALA A 45 3.63 3.13 -8.77
CA ALA A 45 4.84 3.92 -8.96
C ALA A 45 4.59 5.38 -8.54
N THR A 46 3.57 6.00 -9.13
CA THR A 46 3.18 7.37 -8.81
C THR A 46 2.75 7.51 -7.34
N LEU A 47 2.01 6.52 -6.82
CA LEU A 47 1.60 6.50 -5.41
C LEU A 47 2.81 6.42 -4.46
N SER A 48 3.83 5.62 -4.79
CA SER A 48 5.06 5.56 -4.00
C SER A 48 5.83 6.87 -4.04
N ASP A 49 5.88 7.56 -5.19
CA ASP A 49 6.57 8.84 -5.32
C ASP A 49 5.94 9.92 -4.45
N ILE A 50 4.61 10.01 -4.43
CA ILE A 50 3.88 10.97 -3.60
C ILE A 50 4.20 10.72 -2.12
N GLN A 51 4.16 9.46 -1.68
CA GLN A 51 4.41 9.10 -0.28
C GLN A 51 5.87 9.30 0.13
N ILE A 52 6.84 8.92 -0.71
CA ILE A 52 8.26 9.17 -0.45
C ILE A 52 8.53 10.67 -0.37
N ASN A 53 8.02 11.47 -1.31
CA ASN A 53 8.18 12.93 -1.26
C ASN A 53 7.56 13.54 0.01
N SER A 54 6.43 13.00 0.48
CA SER A 54 5.84 13.38 1.76
C SER A 54 6.75 13.03 2.94
N ALA A 55 7.29 11.82 2.98
CA ALA A 55 8.20 11.36 4.05
C ALA A 55 9.50 12.19 4.08
N LEU A 56 10.05 12.52 2.92
CA LEU A 56 11.26 13.34 2.79
C LEU A 56 11.05 14.80 3.23
N ARG A 57 9.86 15.36 2.97
CA ARG A 57 9.51 16.70 3.48
C ARG A 57 9.44 16.71 5.01
N ALA A 58 8.99 15.62 5.62
CA ALA A 58 8.94 15.49 7.08
C ALA A 58 10.34 15.27 7.68
N ASN A 59 11.21 14.52 7.00
CA ASN A 59 12.58 14.26 7.46
C ASN A 59 13.55 14.15 6.28
N GLN A 60 14.35 15.20 6.06
CA GLN A 60 15.35 15.24 4.98
C GLN A 60 16.54 14.29 5.21
N ALA A 61 16.84 13.93 6.46
CA ALA A 61 17.94 13.02 6.80
C ALA A 61 17.55 11.53 6.71
N LEU A 62 16.29 11.23 6.36
CA LEU A 62 15.74 9.87 6.34
C LEU A 62 16.58 8.94 5.46
N VAL A 63 16.98 9.37 4.26
CA VAL A 63 17.71 8.52 3.32
C VAL A 63 19.12 8.20 3.80
N ALA A 64 19.87 9.20 4.27
CA ALA A 64 21.21 8.99 4.81
C ALA A 64 21.19 8.02 6.02
N SER A 65 20.24 8.24 6.95
CA SER A 65 20.09 7.36 8.11
C SER A 65 19.76 5.90 7.75
N HIS A 66 18.94 5.69 6.70
CA HIS A 66 18.62 4.35 6.23
C HIS A 66 19.77 3.69 5.47
N ILE A 67 20.60 4.45 4.75
CA ILE A 67 21.82 3.94 4.13
C ILE A 67 22.77 3.44 5.22
N GLU A 68 23.00 4.24 6.27
CA GLU A 68 23.88 3.85 7.38
C GLU A 68 23.36 2.63 8.13
N ALA A 69 22.05 2.59 8.42
CA ALA A 69 21.43 1.44 9.06
C ALA A 69 21.56 0.17 8.20
N ALA A 70 21.33 0.26 6.88
CA ALA A 70 21.48 -0.86 5.98
C ALA A 70 22.94 -1.37 5.92
N LEU A 71 23.92 -0.46 5.90
CA LEU A 71 25.33 -0.84 5.99
C LEU A 71 25.68 -1.50 7.33
N ALA A 72 25.12 -1.01 8.44
CA ALA A 72 25.33 -1.60 9.76
C ALA A 72 24.71 -3.01 9.89
N GLU A 73 23.59 -3.25 9.21
CA GLU A 73 22.95 -4.57 9.09
C GLU A 73 23.68 -5.51 8.09
N GLY A 74 24.71 -5.02 7.38
CA GLY A 74 25.42 -5.77 6.34
C GLY A 74 24.60 -5.97 5.06
N ASP A 75 23.57 -5.15 4.86
CA ASP A 75 22.65 -5.25 3.73
C ASP A 75 23.01 -4.26 2.62
N SER A 76 24.09 -4.59 1.91
CA SER A 76 24.63 -3.80 0.79
C SER A 76 23.59 -3.54 -0.31
N ASP A 77 22.72 -4.50 -0.60
CA ASP A 77 21.67 -4.37 -1.62
C ASP A 77 20.62 -3.33 -1.23
N LEU A 78 20.24 -3.28 0.06
CA LEU A 78 19.31 -2.28 0.59
C LEU A 78 19.97 -0.89 0.62
N ALA A 79 21.24 -0.82 1.03
CA ALA A 79 22.00 0.43 1.03
C ALA A 79 22.11 1.01 -0.40
N ASN A 80 22.40 0.15 -1.40
CA ASN A 80 22.43 0.56 -2.80
C ASN A 80 21.05 1.01 -3.31
N SER A 81 19.97 0.32 -2.91
CA SER A 81 18.59 0.71 -3.22
C SER A 81 18.27 2.13 -2.73
N PHE A 82 18.71 2.48 -1.52
CA PHE A 82 18.55 3.83 -0.98
C PHE A 82 19.42 4.87 -1.68
N LEU A 83 20.64 4.50 -2.11
CA LEU A 83 21.52 5.37 -2.89
C LEU A 83 20.92 5.67 -4.27
N GLU A 84 20.35 4.68 -4.95
CA GLU A 84 19.61 4.87 -6.20
C GLU A 84 18.39 5.78 -6.01
N LEU A 85 17.64 5.59 -4.91
CA LEU A 85 16.51 6.45 -4.57
C LEU A 85 16.96 7.90 -4.32
N ALA A 86 18.09 8.10 -3.64
CA ALA A 86 18.66 9.43 -3.40
C ALA A 86 19.00 10.13 -4.71
N ARG A 87 19.63 9.41 -5.65
CA ARG A 87 19.99 9.93 -6.98
C ARG A 87 18.76 10.35 -7.79
N ASP A 88 17.72 9.51 -7.81
CA ASP A 88 16.46 9.81 -8.50
C ASP A 88 15.79 11.07 -7.95
N LYS A 89 15.75 11.20 -6.61
CA LYS A 89 15.16 12.35 -5.92
C LYS A 89 16.09 13.55 -5.79
N ARG A 90 17.30 13.49 -6.35
CA ARG A 90 18.35 14.53 -6.26
C ARG A 90 18.64 14.96 -4.82
N ILE A 91 18.66 13.99 -3.92
CA ILE A 91 19.02 14.18 -2.50
C ILE A 91 20.55 14.09 -2.40
N GLY A 92 21.15 15.09 -1.78
CA GLY A 92 22.60 15.10 -1.53
C GLY A 92 22.99 14.00 -0.55
N VAL A 93 23.81 13.05 -1.01
CA VAL A 93 24.47 12.05 -0.18
C VAL A 93 25.96 12.32 -0.26
N SER A 94 26.67 12.33 0.87
CA SER A 94 28.11 12.57 0.89
C SER A 94 28.86 11.53 0.04
N ASP A 95 29.93 11.96 -0.62
CA ASP A 95 30.77 11.07 -1.44
C ASP A 95 31.34 9.90 -0.63
N GLU A 96 31.69 10.15 0.64
CA GLU A 96 32.19 9.12 1.56
C GLU A 96 31.15 8.01 1.80
N LEU A 97 29.89 8.37 2.09
CA LEU A 97 28.82 7.39 2.27
C LEU A 97 28.52 6.64 0.97
N SER A 98 28.53 7.33 -0.17
CA SER A 98 28.35 6.69 -1.49
C SER A 98 29.46 5.68 -1.79
N LYS A 99 30.70 6.00 -1.42
CA LYS A 99 31.85 5.10 -1.57
C LYS A 99 31.73 3.86 -0.68
N ARG A 100 31.37 4.03 0.59
CA ARG A 100 31.12 2.92 1.52
C ARG A 100 30.06 1.94 1.01
N VAL A 101 29.00 2.45 0.38
CA VAL A 101 27.98 1.61 -0.27
C VAL A 101 28.58 0.84 -1.44
N SER A 102 29.34 1.51 -2.31
CA SER A 102 30.01 0.86 -3.46
C SER A 102 30.98 -0.24 -3.02
N ASP A 103 31.78 0.02 -1.98
CA ASP A 103 32.72 -0.95 -1.42
C ASP A 103 31.98 -2.15 -0.82
N ALA A 104 30.90 -1.91 -0.06
CA ALA A 104 30.08 -2.97 0.50
C ALA A 104 29.39 -3.83 -0.56
N VAL A 105 28.90 -3.23 -1.65
CA VAL A 105 28.33 -3.96 -2.80
C VAL A 105 29.40 -4.81 -3.50
N THR A 106 30.61 -4.27 -3.67
CA THR A 106 31.73 -4.99 -4.28
C THR A 106 32.17 -6.18 -3.43
N GLU A 107 32.31 -5.97 -2.12
CA GLU A 107 32.65 -7.03 -1.16
C GLU A 107 31.57 -8.11 -1.12
N ALA A 108 30.29 -7.72 -1.09
CA ALA A 108 29.17 -8.65 -1.11
C ALA A 108 29.10 -9.48 -2.39
N GLY A 109 29.50 -8.91 -3.54
CA GLY A 109 29.59 -9.60 -4.82
C GLY A 109 30.85 -10.46 -5.00
N SER A 110 31.79 -10.45 -4.05
CA SER A 110 33.05 -11.20 -4.16
C SER A 110 32.82 -12.71 -4.05
N ALA A 111 33.59 -13.50 -4.81
CA ALA A 111 33.43 -14.95 -4.85
C ALA A 111 33.58 -15.63 -3.48
N SER A 112 34.42 -15.08 -2.58
CA SER A 112 34.60 -15.56 -1.21
C SER A 112 33.35 -15.33 -0.35
N HIS A 113 32.75 -14.14 -0.41
CA HIS A 113 31.50 -13.84 0.29
C HIS A 113 30.33 -14.69 -0.21
N LEU A 114 30.23 -14.87 -1.52
CA LEU A 114 29.23 -15.75 -2.13
C LEU A 114 29.40 -17.21 -1.69
N ALA A 115 30.63 -17.73 -1.65
CA ALA A 115 30.93 -19.08 -1.17
C ALA A 115 30.62 -19.24 0.33
N LYS A 116 30.97 -18.25 1.16
CA LYS A 116 30.67 -18.26 2.61
C LYS A 116 29.16 -18.23 2.88
N ARG A 117 28.41 -17.41 2.14
CA ARG A 117 26.94 -17.37 2.22
C ARG A 117 26.31 -18.66 1.73
N PHE A 118 26.84 -19.26 0.67
CA PHE A 118 26.39 -20.58 0.20
C PHE A 118 26.59 -21.65 1.27
N ALA A 119 27.78 -21.74 1.87
CA ALA A 119 28.07 -22.71 2.93
C ALA A 119 27.16 -22.50 4.16
N THR A 120 26.98 -21.24 4.57
CA THR A 120 26.11 -20.90 5.71
C THR A 120 24.64 -21.17 5.38
N GLY A 121 24.16 -20.82 4.18
CA GLY A 121 22.79 -21.05 3.72
C GLY A 121 22.48 -22.54 3.52
N PHE A 122 23.46 -23.33 3.12
CA PHE A 122 23.35 -24.79 3.02
C PHE A 122 23.21 -25.46 4.40
N VAL A 123 23.96 -24.99 5.40
CA VAL A 123 23.95 -25.56 6.76
C VAL A 123 22.77 -25.05 7.59
N VAL A 124 22.41 -23.78 7.46
CA VAL A 124 21.38 -23.10 8.28
C VAL A 124 20.00 -23.11 7.61
N GLY A 125 19.94 -23.32 6.28
CA GLY A 125 18.69 -23.29 5.52
C GLY A 125 18.16 -21.88 5.20
N ASN A 126 18.94 -20.82 5.44
CA ASN A 126 18.57 -19.45 5.12
C ASN A 126 18.99 -19.09 3.68
N ALA A 127 18.00 -18.91 2.80
CA ALA A 127 18.19 -18.51 1.40
C ALA A 127 18.03 -16.99 1.26
N ASP A 128 19.05 -16.22 1.64
CA ASP A 128 19.04 -14.75 1.58
C ASP A 128 19.76 -14.17 0.32
N ASP A 129 20.22 -14.99 -0.64
CA ASP A 129 20.97 -14.50 -1.82
C ASP A 129 20.89 -15.37 -3.08
N VAL A 130 20.98 -14.77 -4.27
CA VAL A 130 21.01 -15.44 -5.59
C VAL A 130 22.25 -16.34 -5.73
N ALA A 131 23.36 -16.01 -5.08
CA ALA A 131 24.55 -16.87 -5.12
C ALA A 131 24.45 -18.12 -4.25
N SER A 132 23.53 -18.14 -3.27
CA SER A 132 23.13 -19.40 -2.62
C SER A 132 22.32 -20.32 -3.57
N LEU A 133 21.91 -19.79 -4.74
CA LEU A 133 21.10 -20.46 -5.75
C LEU A 133 21.83 -20.66 -7.11
N SER A 134 23.00 -20.06 -7.34
CA SER A 134 23.68 -20.11 -8.65
C SER A 134 24.67 -21.26 -8.84
N GLY A 135 25.19 -21.86 -7.76
CA GLY A 135 26.16 -22.98 -7.84
C GLY A 135 25.59 -24.34 -8.25
N THR A 136 24.26 -24.48 -8.30
CA THR A 136 23.55 -25.73 -8.65
C THR A 136 22.44 -25.48 -9.69
N VAL A 137 22.72 -24.60 -10.66
CA VAL A 137 21.79 -24.30 -11.76
C VAL A 137 21.99 -25.28 -12.90
N ALA A 138 21.33 -26.44 -12.80
CA ALA A 138 20.81 -27.20 -13.94
C ALA A 138 19.97 -28.38 -13.40
N GLY A 139 18.65 -28.24 -13.39
CA GLY A 139 17.73 -29.37 -13.25
C GLY A 139 17.40 -29.84 -11.82
N ASP A 140 18.39 -30.14 -10.98
CA ASP A 140 18.14 -31.06 -9.86
C ASP A 140 17.58 -30.43 -8.57
N LEU A 141 17.97 -29.22 -8.17
CA LEU A 141 17.58 -28.71 -6.84
C LEU A 141 16.07 -28.38 -6.71
N PHE A 142 15.45 -27.88 -7.78
CA PHE A 142 14.03 -27.52 -7.79
C PHE A 142 13.14 -28.74 -7.98
N VAL A 143 13.50 -29.63 -8.91
CA VAL A 143 12.75 -30.85 -9.20
C VAL A 143 12.83 -31.80 -8.01
N TYR A 144 14.03 -32.05 -7.49
CA TYR A 144 14.21 -32.89 -6.31
C TYR A 144 13.53 -32.27 -5.09
N GLY A 145 13.62 -30.94 -4.92
CA GLY A 145 12.96 -30.24 -3.83
C GLY A 145 11.43 -30.35 -3.86
N ASP A 146 10.81 -30.28 -5.04
CA ASP A 146 9.38 -30.44 -5.19
C ASP A 146 8.94 -31.90 -5.06
N ILE A 147 9.69 -32.86 -5.62
CA ILE A 147 9.43 -34.30 -5.40
C ILE A 147 9.49 -34.63 -3.91
N ARG A 148 10.58 -34.23 -3.23
CA ARG A 148 10.78 -34.48 -1.80
C ARG A 148 9.65 -33.90 -0.96
N ASP A 149 9.22 -32.68 -1.24
CA ASP A 149 8.16 -32.04 -0.47
C ASP A 149 6.78 -32.67 -0.78
N VAL A 150 6.49 -33.08 -2.02
CA VAL A 150 5.26 -33.84 -2.33
C VAL A 150 5.26 -35.20 -1.65
N VAL A 151 6.39 -35.91 -1.64
CA VAL A 151 6.50 -37.21 -0.97
C VAL A 151 6.40 -37.06 0.55
N ARG A 152 7.10 -36.07 1.14
CA ARG A 152 7.08 -35.82 2.58
C ARG A 152 5.70 -35.40 3.07
N GLU A 153 5.13 -34.34 2.49
CA GLU A 153 3.81 -33.84 2.87
C GLU A 153 2.69 -34.80 2.45
N GLY A 154 2.86 -35.54 1.36
CA GLY A 154 1.95 -36.60 0.94
C GLY A 154 1.94 -37.80 1.89
N LYS A 155 3.10 -38.15 2.48
CA LYS A 155 3.19 -39.15 3.53
C LYS A 155 2.46 -38.70 4.79
N HIS A 156 2.71 -37.47 5.26
CA HIS A 156 1.99 -36.89 6.39
C HIS A 156 0.47 -36.90 6.15
N LEU A 157 0.04 -36.60 4.91
CA LEU A 157 -1.35 -36.67 4.51
C LEU A 157 -1.92 -38.08 4.58
N ALA A 158 -1.13 -39.09 4.20
CA ALA A 158 -1.56 -40.47 4.23
C ALA A 158 -1.63 -41.06 5.64
N THR A 159 -0.74 -40.64 6.54
CA THR A 159 -0.68 -41.09 7.94
C THR A 159 -1.60 -40.31 8.88
N GLY A 160 -2.25 -39.25 8.40
CA GLY A 160 -3.14 -38.40 9.20
C GLY A 160 -2.38 -37.42 10.12
N GLU A 161 -1.11 -37.18 9.86
CA GLU A 161 -0.26 -36.20 10.56
C GLU A 161 -0.55 -34.76 10.09
N ASP A 162 0.03 -33.77 10.79
CA ASP A 162 -0.07 -32.37 10.38
C ASP A 162 0.65 -32.13 9.03
N VAL A 163 -0.10 -31.65 8.04
CA VAL A 163 0.38 -31.42 6.66
C VAL A 163 0.50 -29.93 6.39
N ASP A 164 1.65 -29.46 5.90
CA ASP A 164 1.73 -28.14 5.30
C ASP A 164 1.12 -28.18 3.88
N ARG A 165 -0.20 -27.96 3.83
CA ARG A 165 -0.99 -27.94 2.60
C ARG A 165 -0.48 -26.92 1.58
N LEU A 166 0.12 -25.81 2.05
CA LEU A 166 0.65 -24.79 1.16
C LEU A 166 1.94 -25.28 0.50
N VAL A 167 2.87 -25.85 1.27
CA VAL A 167 4.11 -26.44 0.72
C VAL A 167 3.78 -27.57 -0.26
N LEU A 168 2.83 -28.45 0.10
CA LEU A 168 2.35 -29.52 -0.78
C LEU A 168 1.77 -28.96 -2.09
N GLY A 169 0.85 -27.99 -2.02
CA GLY A 169 0.25 -27.37 -3.20
C GLY A 169 1.28 -26.68 -4.08
N LEU A 170 2.20 -25.89 -3.51
CA LEU A 170 3.27 -25.25 -4.28
C LEU A 170 4.20 -26.27 -4.93
N ALA A 171 4.57 -27.34 -4.23
CA ALA A 171 5.42 -28.40 -4.78
C ALA A 171 4.73 -29.17 -5.92
N THR A 172 3.43 -29.44 -5.82
CA THR A 172 2.67 -30.06 -6.94
C THR A 172 2.60 -29.12 -8.16
N VAL A 173 2.39 -27.81 -7.96
CA VAL A 173 2.46 -26.81 -9.03
C VAL A 173 3.87 -26.79 -9.65
N GLY A 174 4.92 -26.84 -8.83
CA GLY A 174 6.32 -26.85 -9.29
C GLY A 174 6.70 -28.07 -10.12
N LEU A 175 6.20 -29.25 -9.74
CA LEU A 175 6.29 -30.47 -10.54
C LEU A 175 5.56 -30.34 -11.87
N ALA A 176 4.35 -29.80 -11.88
CA ALA A 176 3.57 -29.61 -13.10
C ALA A 176 4.26 -28.62 -14.06
N VAL A 177 4.79 -27.50 -13.53
CA VAL A 177 5.57 -26.52 -14.28
C VAL A 177 6.84 -27.15 -14.85
N THR A 178 7.55 -27.95 -14.05
CA THR A 178 8.74 -28.68 -14.49
C THR A 178 8.41 -29.60 -15.66
N ALA A 179 7.38 -30.45 -15.52
CA ALA A 179 6.95 -31.36 -16.56
C ALA A 179 6.55 -30.62 -17.85
N ALA A 180 5.85 -29.50 -17.74
CA ALA A 180 5.49 -28.66 -18.89
C ALA A 180 6.72 -28.04 -19.58
N THR A 181 7.80 -27.76 -18.85
CA THR A 181 9.03 -27.17 -19.42
C THR A 181 9.79 -28.14 -20.30
N TYR A 182 9.74 -29.44 -19.99
CA TYR A 182 10.36 -30.47 -20.84
C TYR A 182 9.58 -30.72 -22.14
N VAL A 183 8.29 -30.36 -22.16
CA VAL A 183 7.42 -30.48 -23.35
C VAL A 183 7.37 -29.18 -24.16
N SER A 184 7.59 -28.02 -23.51
CA SER A 184 7.44 -26.69 -24.11
C SER A 184 8.79 -25.98 -24.18
N VAL A 185 9.32 -25.79 -25.38
CA VAL A 185 10.51 -24.95 -25.62
C VAL A 185 10.11 -23.48 -25.39
N GLY A 186 10.24 -22.98 -24.16
CA GLY A 186 10.17 -21.54 -23.86
C GLY A 186 9.62 -21.12 -22.49
N GLY A 187 10.36 -20.26 -21.77
CA GLY A 187 9.79 -19.14 -21.01
C GLY A 187 9.14 -19.37 -19.63
N VAL A 188 9.67 -20.25 -18.77
CA VAL A 188 9.13 -20.50 -17.40
C VAL A 188 9.99 -19.95 -16.26
N GLY A 189 11.00 -19.13 -16.57
CA GLY A 189 11.94 -18.55 -15.61
C GLY A 189 11.29 -17.81 -14.44
N PRO A 190 10.47 -16.77 -14.69
CA PRO A 190 9.84 -15.99 -13.62
C PRO A 190 8.90 -16.84 -12.74
N LEU A 191 8.13 -17.75 -13.36
CA LEU A 191 7.21 -18.61 -12.63
C LEU A 191 7.95 -19.56 -11.66
N ARG A 192 9.03 -20.21 -12.12
CA ARG A 192 9.83 -21.11 -11.27
C ARG A 192 10.53 -20.37 -10.14
N ALA A 193 11.15 -19.23 -10.45
CA ALA A 193 11.82 -18.40 -9.46
C ALA A 193 10.83 -17.91 -8.39
N GLY A 194 9.67 -17.39 -8.80
CA GLY A 194 8.67 -16.91 -7.86
C GLY A 194 8.03 -18.02 -7.02
N LEU A 195 7.80 -19.21 -7.58
CA LEU A 195 7.31 -20.35 -6.81
C LEU A 195 8.29 -20.75 -5.69
N SER A 196 9.58 -20.78 -6.01
CA SER A 196 10.62 -21.06 -5.02
C SER A 196 10.70 -19.97 -3.95
N MET A 197 10.58 -18.70 -4.32
CA MET A 197 10.57 -17.58 -3.36
C MET A 197 9.37 -17.66 -2.42
N VAL A 198 8.16 -17.95 -2.93
CA VAL A 198 6.95 -18.14 -2.09
C VAL A 198 7.16 -19.30 -1.12
N LYS A 199 7.68 -20.43 -1.62
CA LYS A 199 7.96 -21.62 -0.81
C LYS A 199 9.01 -21.35 0.26
N SER A 200 10.10 -20.67 -0.08
CA SER A 200 11.17 -20.29 0.84
C SER A 200 10.63 -19.34 1.91
N ALA A 201 9.92 -18.28 1.52
CA ALA A 201 9.28 -17.34 2.43
C ALA A 201 8.33 -18.03 3.42
N ARG A 202 7.55 -19.03 2.96
CA ARG A 202 6.71 -19.85 3.84
C ARG A 202 7.54 -20.67 4.83
N LYS A 203 8.60 -21.35 4.38
CA LYS A 203 9.44 -22.19 5.26
C LYS A 203 10.13 -21.38 6.35
N VAL A 204 10.52 -20.13 6.08
CA VAL A 204 11.16 -19.23 7.06
C VAL A 204 10.18 -18.33 7.81
N GLY A 205 8.86 -18.55 7.67
CA GLY A 205 7.84 -17.73 8.36
C GLY A 205 7.79 -16.26 7.93
N ARG A 206 8.38 -15.91 6.77
CA ARG A 206 8.42 -14.55 6.21
C ARG A 206 7.31 -14.28 5.18
N LEU A 207 6.26 -15.09 5.18
CA LEU A 207 5.11 -14.88 4.29
C LEU A 207 4.00 -14.19 5.09
N GLY A 208 3.51 -13.04 4.58
CA GLY A 208 2.49 -12.26 5.27
C GLY A 208 1.26 -13.10 5.63
N GLU A 209 0.64 -12.82 6.78
CA GLU A 209 -0.39 -13.69 7.36
C GLU A 209 -1.59 -13.88 6.42
N GLY A 210 -2.11 -12.80 5.84
CA GLY A 210 -3.20 -12.87 4.86
C GLY A 210 -2.83 -13.67 3.61
N LEU A 211 -1.57 -13.54 3.14
CA LEU A 211 -1.08 -14.28 1.99
C LEU A 211 -0.93 -15.77 2.33
N THR A 212 -0.53 -16.09 3.56
CA THR A 212 -0.45 -17.47 4.07
C THR A 212 -1.82 -18.11 4.08
N GLN A 213 -2.83 -17.42 4.62
CA GLN A 213 -4.21 -17.90 4.66
C GLN A 213 -4.80 -18.07 3.25
N TRP A 214 -4.60 -17.09 2.38
CA TRP A 214 -5.07 -17.15 0.99
C TRP A 214 -4.38 -18.27 0.19
N ALA A 215 -3.06 -18.39 0.30
CA ALA A 215 -2.30 -19.38 -0.43
C ALA A 215 -2.60 -20.78 0.09
N GLY A 216 -2.76 -20.96 1.41
CA GLY A 216 -3.16 -22.22 2.02
C GLY A 216 -4.55 -22.70 1.56
N ARG A 217 -5.53 -21.78 1.44
CA ARG A 217 -6.84 -22.11 0.85
C ARG A 217 -6.72 -22.48 -0.62
N SER A 218 -6.04 -21.66 -1.43
CA SER A 218 -5.82 -21.92 -2.85
C SER A 218 -5.11 -23.26 -3.09
N ALA A 219 -4.12 -23.60 -2.26
CA ALA A 219 -3.39 -24.86 -2.35
C ALA A 219 -4.27 -26.09 -2.06
N ARG A 220 -5.23 -25.98 -1.14
CA ARG A 220 -6.21 -27.05 -0.87
C ARG A 220 -7.15 -27.30 -2.05
N GLU A 221 -7.48 -26.25 -2.82
CA GLU A 221 -8.33 -26.40 -4.01
C GLU A 221 -7.56 -27.07 -5.17
N VAL A 222 -6.25 -26.83 -5.25
CA VAL A 222 -5.38 -27.34 -6.32
C VAL A 222 -5.07 -28.84 -6.17
N VAL A 223 -5.01 -29.34 -4.94
CA VAL A 223 -4.68 -30.75 -4.66
C VAL A 223 -5.92 -31.49 -4.19
N ASP A 224 -6.31 -32.53 -4.92
CA ASP A 224 -7.32 -33.46 -4.46
C ASP A 224 -6.71 -34.38 -3.39
N ALA A 225 -6.97 -34.04 -2.13
CA ALA A 225 -6.37 -34.73 -0.98
C ALA A 225 -6.74 -36.22 -0.91
N PRO A 226 -8.00 -36.65 -1.10
CA PRO A 226 -8.35 -38.07 -1.18
C PRO A 226 -7.62 -38.82 -2.30
N VAL A 227 -7.59 -38.26 -3.51
CA VAL A 227 -6.91 -38.91 -4.65
C VAL A 227 -5.40 -38.98 -4.41
N LEU A 228 -4.81 -37.92 -3.86
CA LEU A 228 -3.38 -37.90 -3.52
C LEU A 228 -3.07 -38.91 -2.41
N GLN A 229 -3.90 -39.01 -1.38
CA GLN A 229 -3.72 -39.99 -0.30
C GLN A 229 -3.75 -41.42 -0.85
N GLN A 230 -4.69 -41.73 -1.74
CA GLN A 230 -4.75 -43.04 -2.40
C GLN A 230 -3.55 -43.29 -3.31
N ALA A 231 -3.10 -42.26 -4.04
CA ALA A 231 -1.92 -42.33 -4.91
C ALA A 231 -0.63 -42.61 -4.12
N VAL A 232 -0.47 -41.97 -2.95
CA VAL A 232 0.68 -42.16 -2.06
C VAL A 232 0.59 -43.52 -1.34
N ALA A 233 -0.58 -43.91 -0.84
CA ALA A 233 -0.77 -45.18 -0.13
C ALA A 233 -0.58 -46.41 -1.04
N LYS A 234 -0.97 -46.31 -2.31
CA LYS A 234 -0.74 -47.36 -3.33
C LYS A 234 0.59 -47.19 -4.06
N GLY A 235 1.29 -46.09 -3.82
CA GLY A 235 2.55 -45.75 -4.45
C GLY A 235 3.64 -46.73 -4.01
N SER A 236 4.13 -47.52 -4.95
CA SER A 236 5.28 -48.40 -4.72
C SER A 236 6.54 -47.74 -5.27
N VAL A 237 7.61 -47.71 -4.46
CA VAL A 237 8.96 -47.25 -4.88
C VAL A 237 9.44 -47.99 -6.14
N LEU A 238 8.96 -49.22 -6.34
CA LEU A 238 9.30 -50.10 -7.47
C LEU A 238 8.58 -49.72 -8.78
N ARG A 239 7.61 -48.79 -8.77
CA ARG A 239 6.86 -48.34 -9.95
C ARG A 239 6.75 -46.80 -10.00
N PRO A 240 7.87 -46.10 -10.28
CA PRO A 240 7.91 -44.63 -10.26
C PRO A 240 6.97 -44.00 -11.31
N GLY A 241 6.84 -44.59 -12.50
CA GLY A 241 5.96 -44.06 -13.55
C GLY A 241 4.46 -44.04 -13.19
N GLN A 242 3.97 -45.09 -12.51
CA GLN A 242 2.57 -45.17 -12.06
C GLN A 242 2.30 -44.19 -10.90
N THR A 243 3.27 -44.01 -10.02
CA THR A 243 3.20 -43.08 -8.89
C THR A 243 3.15 -41.62 -9.37
N ILE A 244 3.98 -41.25 -10.35
CA ILE A 244 3.98 -39.91 -10.96
C ILE A 244 2.65 -39.63 -11.67
N GLY A 245 2.12 -40.61 -12.43
CA GLY A 245 0.82 -40.48 -13.09
C GLY A 245 -0.33 -40.28 -12.12
N ALA A 246 -0.34 -41.01 -11.00
CA ALA A 246 -1.38 -40.89 -9.97
C ALA A 246 -1.29 -39.57 -9.18
N ILE A 247 -0.07 -39.09 -8.87
CA ILE A 247 0.15 -37.76 -8.28
C ILE A 247 -0.34 -36.66 -9.24
N LYS A 248 -0.06 -36.79 -10.54
CA LYS A 248 -0.55 -35.86 -11.56
C LYS A 248 -2.08 -35.86 -11.66
N ALA A 249 -2.72 -37.02 -11.51
CA ALA A 249 -4.18 -37.13 -11.51
C ALA A 249 -4.84 -36.45 -10.28
N ALA A 250 -4.11 -36.32 -9.17
CA ALA A 250 -4.58 -35.57 -8.00
C ALA A 250 -4.49 -34.05 -8.16
N PHE A 251 -3.85 -33.55 -9.22
CA PHE A 251 -3.64 -32.12 -9.45
C PHE A 251 -4.74 -31.53 -10.32
N ARG A 252 -5.48 -30.56 -9.77
CA ARG A 252 -6.50 -29.77 -10.46
C ARG A 252 -5.89 -28.55 -11.12
N ALA A 253 -5.36 -28.75 -12.33
CA ALA A 253 -4.68 -27.71 -13.11
C ALA A 253 -5.55 -26.45 -13.33
N GLU A 254 -6.85 -26.63 -13.49
CA GLU A 254 -7.84 -25.57 -13.65
C GLU A 254 -7.96 -24.65 -12.42
N LYS A 255 -7.61 -25.14 -11.22
CA LYS A 255 -7.61 -24.37 -9.98
C LYS A 255 -6.26 -23.71 -9.68
N ALA A 256 -5.20 -24.13 -10.35
CA ALA A 256 -3.84 -23.63 -10.09
C ALA A 256 -3.59 -22.21 -10.61
N GLY A 257 -4.48 -21.67 -11.46
CA GLY A 257 -4.28 -20.38 -12.13
C GLY A 257 -3.99 -19.22 -11.19
N ALA A 258 -4.59 -19.19 -9.99
CA ALA A 258 -4.37 -18.12 -9.02
C ALA A 258 -2.97 -18.18 -8.39
N LEU A 259 -2.49 -19.37 -8.01
CA LEU A 259 -1.14 -19.58 -7.49
C LEU A 259 -0.07 -19.32 -8.55
N VAL A 260 -0.34 -19.72 -9.81
CA VAL A 260 0.56 -19.46 -10.94
C VAL A 260 0.70 -17.97 -11.20
N ARG A 261 -0.39 -17.20 -11.12
CA ARG A 261 -0.33 -15.72 -11.25
C ARG A 261 0.48 -15.10 -10.12
N LEU A 262 0.21 -15.47 -8.86
CA LEU A 262 1.00 -15.02 -7.72
C LEU A 262 2.50 -15.29 -7.95
N ALA A 263 2.85 -16.54 -8.29
CA ALA A 263 4.24 -16.92 -8.50
C ALA A 263 4.88 -16.16 -9.68
N LYS A 264 4.16 -15.90 -10.78
CA LYS A 264 4.66 -15.03 -11.85
C LYS A 264 4.93 -13.61 -11.37
N ASP A 265 4.02 -13.02 -10.61
CA ASP A 265 4.19 -11.66 -10.08
C ASP A 265 5.37 -11.58 -9.09
N VAL A 266 5.54 -12.57 -8.21
CA VAL A 266 6.72 -12.67 -7.33
C VAL A 266 8.00 -12.80 -8.15
N GLY A 267 8.01 -13.64 -9.18
CA GLY A 267 9.15 -13.80 -10.07
C GLY A 267 9.53 -12.50 -10.77
N ARG A 268 8.52 -11.72 -11.19
CA ARG A 268 8.69 -10.41 -11.80
C ARG A 268 9.27 -9.37 -10.84
N VAL A 269 8.84 -9.38 -9.58
CA VAL A 269 9.47 -8.58 -8.51
C VAL A 269 10.93 -9.02 -8.35
N GLY A 270 11.19 -10.32 -8.27
CA GLY A 270 12.55 -10.87 -8.11
C GLY A 270 13.49 -10.50 -9.26
N GLU A 271 12.99 -10.47 -10.49
CA GLU A 271 13.75 -10.08 -11.68
C GLU A 271 14.14 -8.60 -11.67
N LYS A 272 13.25 -7.72 -11.18
CA LYS A 272 13.44 -6.25 -11.24
C LYS A 272 14.04 -5.65 -9.96
N ALA A 273 13.76 -6.23 -8.80
CA ALA A 273 14.13 -5.73 -7.48
C ALA A 273 15.01 -6.72 -6.67
N GLY A 274 15.40 -7.85 -7.25
CA GLY A 274 16.20 -8.88 -6.61
C GLY A 274 15.41 -9.82 -5.68
N THR A 275 16.05 -10.92 -5.27
CA THR A 275 15.44 -11.94 -4.38
C THR A 275 14.99 -11.37 -3.04
N ARG A 276 15.84 -10.57 -2.38
CA ARG A 276 15.48 -9.92 -1.12
C ARG A 276 14.31 -8.95 -1.30
N GLY A 277 14.26 -8.21 -2.40
CA GLY A 277 13.12 -7.35 -2.73
C GLY A 277 11.82 -8.14 -2.88
N ALA A 278 11.87 -9.33 -3.49
CA ALA A 278 10.71 -10.22 -3.58
C ALA A 278 10.30 -10.80 -2.20
N LEU A 279 11.26 -11.16 -1.35
CA LEU A 279 10.99 -11.63 0.00
C LEU A 279 10.42 -10.51 0.89
N ASP A 280 10.92 -9.28 0.76
CA ASP A 280 10.38 -8.11 1.46
C ASP A 280 8.93 -7.84 1.02
N ALA A 281 8.63 -7.95 -0.28
CA ALA A 281 7.26 -7.85 -0.80
C ALA A 281 6.35 -8.97 -0.24
N LEU A 282 6.82 -10.22 -0.18
CA LEU A 282 6.09 -11.36 0.39
C LEU A 282 5.81 -11.21 1.89
N ARG A 283 6.72 -10.56 2.63
CA ARG A 283 6.58 -10.31 4.07
C ARG A 283 5.49 -9.30 4.39
N ILE A 284 5.37 -8.24 3.58
CA ILE A 284 4.41 -7.15 3.81
C ILE A 284 3.05 -7.38 3.16
N ALA A 285 2.98 -8.20 2.12
CA ALA A 285 1.75 -8.44 1.37
C ALA A 285 0.76 -9.31 2.14
N GLN A 286 -0.52 -8.94 2.10
CA GLN A 286 -1.60 -9.77 2.66
C GLN A 286 -2.40 -10.52 1.60
N GLY A 287 -2.15 -10.26 0.31
CA GLY A 287 -2.87 -10.96 -0.75
C GLY A 287 -2.18 -10.84 -2.11
N PRO A 288 -2.67 -11.59 -3.11
CA PRO A 288 -2.06 -11.63 -4.45
C PRO A 288 -2.11 -10.28 -5.16
N LYS A 289 -3.11 -9.43 -4.86
CA LYS A 289 -3.20 -8.07 -5.42
C LYS A 289 -2.05 -7.17 -4.93
N ASP A 290 -1.61 -7.33 -3.68
CA ASP A 290 -0.50 -6.55 -3.12
C ASP A 290 0.81 -6.92 -3.85
N ILE A 291 1.01 -8.21 -4.14
CA ILE A 291 2.17 -8.69 -4.90
C ILE A 291 2.12 -8.23 -6.37
N ALA A 292 0.95 -8.24 -7.01
CA ALA A 292 0.80 -7.69 -8.36
C ALA A 292 1.15 -6.19 -8.42
N ARG A 293 0.81 -5.43 -7.37
CA ARG A 293 1.20 -4.02 -7.23
C ARG A 293 2.70 -3.89 -6.98
N ALA A 294 3.28 -4.75 -6.15
CA ALA A 294 4.73 -4.79 -5.93
C ALA A 294 5.48 -5.10 -7.25
N ALA A 295 4.93 -5.97 -8.11
CA ALA A 295 5.49 -6.27 -9.41
C ALA A 295 5.51 -5.05 -10.32
N ARG A 296 4.40 -4.31 -10.41
CA ARG A 296 4.33 -3.06 -11.18
C ARG A 296 5.27 -1.98 -10.63
N LEU A 297 5.34 -1.87 -9.30
CA LEU A 297 6.30 -0.98 -8.64
C LEU A 297 7.73 -1.37 -9.04
N ALA A 298 8.07 -2.65 -8.96
CA ALA A 298 9.38 -3.17 -9.34
C ALA A 298 9.71 -2.93 -10.82
N GLU A 299 8.75 -3.08 -11.73
CA GLU A 299 8.94 -2.77 -13.14
C GLU A 299 9.26 -1.30 -13.40
N SER A 300 8.64 -0.40 -12.63
CA SER A 300 8.83 1.05 -12.79
C SER A 300 10.05 1.61 -12.06
N LYS A 301 10.37 1.09 -10.86
CA LYS A 301 11.39 1.63 -9.94
C LYS A 301 12.63 0.76 -9.82
N GLY A 302 12.61 -0.48 -10.31
CA GLY A 302 13.76 -1.38 -10.36
C GLY A 302 14.44 -1.54 -8.99
N GLY A 303 15.73 -1.23 -8.93
CA GLY A 303 16.55 -1.34 -7.73
C GLY A 303 16.09 -0.48 -6.56
N GLN A 304 15.34 0.61 -6.78
CA GLN A 304 14.81 1.47 -5.71
C GLN A 304 13.63 0.85 -4.95
N THR A 305 13.02 -0.21 -5.51
CA THR A 305 11.81 -0.83 -4.96
C THR A 305 12.00 -1.26 -3.51
N ARG A 306 13.18 -1.79 -3.18
CA ARG A 306 13.45 -2.30 -1.84
C ARG A 306 13.51 -1.17 -0.80
N ALA A 307 14.13 -0.05 -1.12
CA ALA A 307 14.12 1.16 -0.30
C ALA A 307 12.68 1.68 -0.11
N ILE A 308 11.90 1.73 -1.18
CA ILE A 308 10.49 2.16 -1.13
C ILE A 308 9.67 1.25 -0.19
N LEU A 309 9.83 -0.07 -0.31
CA LEU A 309 9.16 -1.04 0.56
C LEU A 309 9.64 -0.95 2.01
N LYS A 310 10.93 -0.67 2.26
CA LYS A 310 11.47 -0.50 3.63
C LYS A 310 10.90 0.74 4.32
N VAL A 311 10.77 1.86 3.60
CA VAL A 311 10.27 3.13 4.16
C VAL A 311 8.76 3.11 4.35
N LEU A 312 8.02 2.69 3.33
CA LEU A 312 6.57 2.78 3.33
C LEU A 312 5.89 1.50 3.84
N GLY A 313 6.61 0.38 3.91
CA GLY A 313 6.05 -0.92 4.24
C GLY A 313 4.90 -1.28 3.30
N ARG A 314 3.80 -1.78 3.88
CA ARG A 314 2.55 -2.06 3.16
C ARG A 314 1.90 -0.78 2.58
N GLY A 315 2.23 0.41 3.10
CA GLY A 315 1.75 1.69 2.57
C GLY A 315 2.22 1.96 1.13
N ALA A 316 3.34 1.38 0.70
CA ALA A 316 3.76 1.42 -0.70
C ALA A 316 2.76 0.75 -1.64
N LEU A 317 2.03 -0.25 -1.15
CA LEU A 317 1.16 -1.13 -1.95
C LEU A 317 -0.32 -0.79 -1.75
N LEU A 318 -0.68 -0.15 -0.64
CA LEU A 318 -2.04 0.22 -0.29
C LEU A 318 -2.22 1.72 -0.13
N LEU A 319 -3.29 2.21 -0.72
CA LEU A 319 -3.89 3.52 -0.41
C LEU A 319 -4.36 3.66 1.04
N ALA A 320 -4.49 2.54 1.77
CA ALA A 320 -5.30 2.45 2.99
C ALA A 320 -4.84 3.39 4.11
N THR A 321 -3.53 3.59 4.27
CA THR A 321 -3.01 4.50 5.31
C THR A 321 -3.25 5.97 4.95
N GLY A 322 -3.26 6.31 3.65
CA GLY A 322 -3.70 7.62 3.16
C GLY A 322 -5.22 7.79 3.22
N ALA A 323 -5.99 6.73 2.99
CA ALA A 323 -7.44 6.74 2.88
C ALA A 323 -8.18 7.07 4.19
N PHE A 324 -7.61 6.66 5.34
CA PHE A 324 -8.21 6.96 6.64
C PHE A 324 -8.02 8.43 7.02
N ASN A 325 -6.83 8.98 6.76
CA ASN A 325 -6.58 10.41 6.91
C ASN A 325 -7.44 11.19 5.90
N LEU A 326 -7.43 10.79 4.63
CA LEU A 326 -8.26 11.30 3.54
C LEU A 326 -9.74 11.41 3.92
N THR A 327 -10.32 10.37 4.51
CA THR A 327 -11.73 10.38 4.95
C THR A 327 -11.96 11.47 6.00
N MET A 328 -11.05 11.62 6.96
CA MET A 328 -11.11 12.68 7.97
C MET A 328 -10.92 14.08 7.38
N TRP A 329 -10.01 14.27 6.43
CA TRP A 329 -9.80 15.57 5.77
C TRP A 329 -10.96 15.95 4.85
N VAL A 330 -11.50 15.01 4.08
CA VAL A 330 -12.68 15.23 3.22
C VAL A 330 -13.92 15.48 4.08
N PHE A 331 -14.10 14.73 5.16
CA PHE A 331 -15.18 14.98 6.12
C PHE A 331 -15.05 16.35 6.79
N GLY A 332 -13.84 16.74 7.19
CA GLY A 332 -13.53 18.08 7.71
C GLY A 332 -13.82 19.19 6.69
N ALA A 333 -13.46 18.99 5.42
CA ALA A 333 -13.75 19.92 4.34
C ALA A 333 -15.25 20.05 4.05
N LEU A 334 -15.99 18.94 4.05
CA LEU A 334 -17.45 18.94 3.90
C LEU A 334 -18.14 19.67 5.06
N LEU A 335 -17.68 19.45 6.30
CA LEU A 335 -18.17 20.19 7.46
C LEU A 335 -17.85 21.69 7.38
N ALA A 336 -16.64 22.05 6.92
CA ALA A 336 -16.26 23.45 6.71
C ALA A 336 -17.12 24.12 5.64
N LEU A 337 -17.39 23.44 4.52
CA LEU A 337 -18.28 23.92 3.46
C LEU A 337 -19.72 24.08 3.96
N PHE A 338 -20.23 23.11 4.72
CA PHE A 338 -21.56 23.18 5.33
C PHE A 338 -21.66 24.35 6.31
N GLY A 339 -20.63 24.55 7.14
CA GLY A 339 -20.52 25.70 8.05
C GLY A 339 -20.49 27.04 7.30
N PHE A 340 -19.78 27.11 6.17
CA PHE A 340 -19.72 28.29 5.32
C PHE A 340 -21.07 28.62 4.68
N LEU A 341 -21.75 27.63 4.09
CA LEU A 341 -23.09 27.80 3.50
C LEU A 341 -24.11 28.24 4.57
N SER A 342 -24.04 27.64 5.76
CA SER A 342 -24.86 28.02 6.90
C SER A 342 -24.59 29.46 7.37
N SER A 343 -23.33 29.90 7.33
CA SER A 343 -22.93 31.27 7.66
C SER A 343 -23.47 32.28 6.65
N ILE A 344 -23.42 31.99 5.35
CA ILE A 344 -23.99 32.85 4.30
C ILE A 344 -25.49 33.01 4.52
N LYS A 345 -26.22 31.89 4.71
CA LYS A 345 -27.66 31.91 4.98
C LYS A 345 -28.00 32.71 6.25
N ALA A 346 -27.30 32.47 7.35
CA ALA A 346 -27.51 33.21 8.58
C ALA A 346 -27.23 34.71 8.42
N THR A 347 -26.24 35.08 7.59
CA THR A 347 -25.90 36.47 7.32
C THR A 347 -26.97 37.16 6.47
N THR A 348 -27.49 36.51 5.43
CA THR A 348 -28.55 37.07 4.58
C THR A 348 -29.87 37.23 5.33
N GLU A 349 -30.25 36.24 6.15
CA GLU A 349 -31.43 36.32 7.01
C GLU A 349 -31.33 37.47 8.03
N ARG A 350 -30.18 37.59 8.70
CA ARG A 350 -29.94 38.66 9.68
C ARG A 350 -29.85 40.04 9.01
N ALA A 351 -29.24 40.15 7.84
CA ALA A 351 -29.18 41.40 7.07
C ALA A 351 -30.59 41.85 6.65
N THR A 352 -31.41 40.91 6.18
CA THR A 352 -32.81 41.17 5.82
C THR A 352 -33.63 41.61 7.03
N GLN A 353 -33.52 40.90 8.16
CA GLN A 353 -34.19 41.29 9.40
C GLN A 353 -33.74 42.66 9.91
N ALA A 354 -32.44 42.97 9.82
CA ALA A 354 -31.90 44.27 10.21
C ALA A 354 -32.45 45.40 9.33
N TRP A 355 -32.55 45.16 8.02
CA TRP A 355 -33.12 46.11 7.06
C TRP A 355 -34.61 46.36 7.31
N LEU A 356 -35.40 45.29 7.51
CA LEU A 356 -36.83 45.39 7.82
C LEU A 356 -37.08 46.11 9.15
N ARG A 357 -36.32 45.79 10.21
CA ARG A 357 -36.42 46.48 11.51
C ARG A 357 -36.06 47.96 11.39
N ARG A 358 -35.04 48.32 10.61
CA ARG A 358 -34.69 49.73 10.35
C ARG A 358 -35.79 50.46 9.57
N LYS A 359 -36.38 49.81 8.56
CA LYS A 359 -37.49 50.38 7.77
C LYS A 359 -38.72 50.62 8.64
N LYS A 360 -39.09 49.65 9.50
CA LYS A 360 -40.22 49.76 10.44
C LYS A 360 -39.97 50.83 11.50
N ALA A 361 -38.76 50.89 12.07
CA ALA A 361 -38.38 51.94 13.03
C ALA A 361 -38.37 53.35 12.39
N ARG A 362 -38.00 53.48 11.11
CA ARG A 362 -38.09 54.75 10.37
C ARG A 362 -39.55 55.17 10.14
N ARG A 363 -40.45 54.23 9.83
CA ARG A 363 -41.90 54.52 9.68
C ARG A 363 -42.52 54.97 11.00
N LEU A 364 -42.30 54.21 12.08
CA LEU A 364 -42.81 54.56 13.41
C LEU A 364 -42.30 55.94 13.89
N ARG A 365 -41.06 56.32 13.56
CA ARG A 365 -40.53 57.66 13.85
C ARG A 365 -41.21 58.77 13.04
N LYS A 366 -41.56 58.50 11.78
CA LYS A 366 -42.30 59.44 10.93
C LYS A 366 -43.75 59.59 11.41
N GLU A 367 -44.38 58.49 11.79
CA GLU A 367 -45.74 58.49 12.36
C GLU A 367 -45.78 59.21 13.71
N ALA A 368 -44.81 58.99 14.60
CA ALA A 368 -44.69 59.73 15.86
C ALA A 368 -44.39 61.22 15.65
N ALA A 369 -43.56 61.57 14.65
CA ALA A 369 -43.30 62.96 14.29
C ALA A 369 -44.55 63.65 13.70
N ALA A 370 -45.38 62.92 12.94
CA ALA A 370 -46.64 63.43 12.41
C ALA A 370 -47.72 63.58 13.50
N ALA A 371 -47.73 62.70 14.51
CA ALA A 371 -48.63 62.80 15.66
C ALA A 371 -48.26 63.91 16.65
N CYS A 372 -47.00 64.36 16.67
CA CYS A 372 -46.55 65.51 17.46
C CYS A 372 -46.78 66.88 16.77
N LEU A 373 -47.36 66.92 15.57
CA LEU A 373 -47.79 68.19 14.97
C LEU A 373 -49.07 68.67 15.69
N PRO A 374 -49.07 69.87 16.30
CA PRO A 374 -50.25 70.38 16.98
C PRO A 374 -51.42 70.55 16.01
N ALA A 375 -52.61 70.08 16.39
CA ALA A 375 -53.83 70.33 15.64
C ALA A 375 -54.04 71.84 15.51
N ALA A 376 -54.19 72.33 14.27
CA ALA A 376 -54.44 73.74 14.02
C ALA A 376 -55.69 74.21 14.79
N PRO A 377 -55.68 75.40 15.41
CA PRO A 377 -56.84 75.87 16.16
C PRO A 377 -58.01 76.10 15.19
N ALA A 378 -59.14 75.46 15.49
CA ALA A 378 -60.42 75.77 14.86
C ALA A 378 -60.78 77.21 15.21
N LEU A 379 -60.69 78.12 14.24
CA LEU A 379 -61.22 79.48 14.36
C LEU A 379 -62.76 79.40 14.27
N ALA A 380 -63.38 79.16 15.43
CA ALA A 380 -64.79 79.48 15.65
C ALA A 380 -64.94 81.01 15.69
N GLY A 381 -65.92 81.51 14.94
CA GLY A 381 -66.12 82.93 14.72
C GLY A 381 -66.56 83.73 15.94
N ALA A 382 -66.29 85.03 15.88
CA ALA A 382 -67.02 86.04 16.63
C ALA A 382 -67.26 87.25 15.71
N ALA A 383 -68.50 87.35 15.24
CA ALA A 383 -69.08 88.57 14.72
C ALA A 383 -69.55 89.44 15.91
N ALA A 384 -69.17 90.72 15.92
CA ALA A 384 -69.89 91.84 16.57
C ALA A 384 -69.15 93.14 16.19
N ARG A 385 -69.65 93.91 15.21
CA ARG A 385 -70.51 95.10 15.35
C ARG A 385 -69.84 96.28 16.09
N GLY A 386 -69.73 97.39 15.37
CA GLY A 386 -69.32 98.72 15.80
C GLY A 386 -69.16 99.60 14.57
#